data_AF-A0A2V9YLZ0-F1
#
_entry.id   AF-A0A2V9YLZ0-F1
#
_cell.length_a   1.000
_cell.length_b   1.000
_cell.length_c   1.000
_cell.angle_alpha   90.00
_cell.angle_beta   90.00
_cell.angle_gamma   90.00
#
_symmetry.space_group_name_H-M   'P 1'
#
loop_
_entity.id
_entity.type
_entity.pdbx_description
1 polymer ?
#
loop_
_entity_poly.entity_id
_entity_poly.type
_entity_poly.pdbx_seq_one_letter_code
_entity_poly.pdbx_strand_id
1 'polypeptide(L)'
;MHRRNHELKAGLEVDYGSIHERFNYIIADPDRFDPGTPGTFNFAGSGLDREPAGFAQDLLRLGQWTVSAGVRWDCYHLLVSKRAR
;
A
#
# COMPACT_ATOMS: atom_id res chain seq x y z
N MET A 1 21.65 12.18 12.84
CA MET A 1 22.96 12.04 13.54
C MET A 1 24.04 12.47 12.58
N HIS A 2 24.90 13.41 12.98
CA HIS A 2 25.97 13.91 12.12
C HIS A 2 27.32 13.40 12.63
N ARG A 3 28.11 12.74 11.78
CA ARG A 3 29.45 12.26 12.14
C ARG A 3 30.41 12.44 10.96
N ARG A 4 31.33 13.40 11.11
CA ARG A 4 32.33 13.80 10.09
C ARG A 4 31.66 14.09 8.75
N ASN A 5 31.75 13.13 7.84
CA ASN A 5 31.34 13.27 6.47
C ASN A 5 29.93 12.71 6.25
N HIS A 6 29.34 12.08 7.26
CA HIS A 6 28.05 11.40 7.18
C HIS A 6 26.98 12.16 7.94
N GLU A 7 25.80 12.25 7.35
CA GLU A 7 24.59 12.71 7.99
C GLU A 7 23.49 11.66 7.82
N LEU A 8 23.24 10.95 8.91
CA LEU A 8 22.30 9.85 8.97
C LEU A 8 20.93 10.35 9.42
N LYS A 9 19.90 9.94 8.68
CA LYS A 9 18.48 10.16 9.00
C LYS A 9 17.75 8.82 8.93
N ALA A 10 16.91 8.55 9.92
CA ALA A 10 16.02 7.40 9.90
C ALA A 10 14.66 7.83 10.43
N GLY A 11 13.61 7.13 10.02
CA GLY A 11 12.25 7.41 10.47
C GLY A 11 11.33 6.22 10.29
N LEU A 12 10.20 6.28 10.99
CA LEU A 12 9.10 5.34 10.91
C LEU A 12 7.83 6.12 10.60
N GLU A 13 6.96 5.50 9.82
CA GLU A 13 5.68 6.03 9.39
C GLU A 13 4.65 4.91 9.54
N VAL A 14 3.42 5.25 9.93
CA VAL A 14 2.34 4.27 9.97
C VAL A 14 1.07 4.95 9.52
N ASP A 15 0.52 4.45 8.43
CA ASP A 15 -0.78 4.88 7.92
C ASP A 15 -1.86 3.89 8.35
N TYR A 16 -3.02 4.46 8.72
CA TYR A 16 -4.20 3.72 9.13
C TYR A 16 -5.38 4.20 8.30
N GLY A 17 -5.98 3.29 7.56
CA GLY A 17 -7.16 3.51 6.74
C GLY A 17 -8.31 2.60 7.16
N SER A 18 -9.51 2.98 6.76
CA SER A 18 -10.64 2.06 6.76
C SER A 18 -11.26 2.03 5.37
N ILE A 19 -11.35 0.83 4.81
CA ILE A 19 -11.92 0.59 3.50
C ILE A 19 -13.35 0.07 3.70
N HIS A 20 -14.29 0.70 3.03
CA HIS A 20 -15.69 0.26 2.96
C HIS A 20 -16.10 0.15 1.50
N GLU A 21 -16.37 -1.06 1.05
CA GLU A 21 -16.71 -1.36 -0.33
C GLU A 21 -18.11 -1.95 -0.41
N ARG A 22 -18.95 -1.37 -1.25
CA ARG A 22 -20.29 -1.86 -1.51
C ARG A 22 -20.62 -1.75 -2.99
N PHE A 23 -20.53 -2.87 -3.69
CA PHE A 23 -20.83 -2.97 -5.12
C PHE A 23 -22.08 -3.81 -5.35
N ASN A 24 -22.92 -3.35 -6.26
CA ASN A 24 -24.04 -4.10 -6.79
C ASN A 24 -24.11 -3.79 -8.29
N TYR A 25 -24.02 -4.82 -9.13
CA TYR A 25 -24.19 -4.66 -10.56
C TYR A 25 -24.90 -5.85 -11.19
N ILE A 26 -25.55 -5.56 -12.32
CA ILE A 26 -26.23 -6.52 -13.17
C ILE A 26 -25.51 -6.52 -14.51
N ILE A 27 -25.17 -7.70 -15.02
CA ILE A 27 -24.61 -7.86 -16.36
C ILE A 27 -25.70 -7.56 -17.38
N ALA A 28 -25.50 -6.50 -18.16
CA ALA A 28 -26.48 -6.06 -19.16
C ALA A 28 -26.49 -6.94 -20.42
N ASP A 29 -25.36 -7.55 -20.77
CA ASP A 29 -25.17 -8.38 -21.96
C ASP A 29 -24.37 -9.64 -21.59
N PRO A 30 -25.04 -10.75 -21.22
CA PRO A 30 -24.39 -11.99 -20.79
C PRO A 30 -23.53 -12.66 -21.85
N ASP A 31 -23.81 -12.42 -23.15
CA ASP A 31 -23.10 -13.07 -24.26
C ASP A 31 -21.65 -12.59 -24.39
N ARG A 32 -21.28 -11.51 -23.67
CA ARG A 32 -19.91 -11.01 -23.55
C ARG A 32 -19.08 -11.70 -22.47
N PHE A 33 -19.67 -12.64 -21.73
CA PHE A 33 -19.04 -13.32 -20.60
C PHE A 33 -19.06 -14.83 -20.77
N ASP A 34 -18.16 -15.53 -20.07
CA ASP A 34 -18.08 -16.99 -20.15
C ASP A 34 -19.40 -17.64 -19.66
N PRO A 35 -19.86 -18.74 -20.30
CA PRO A 35 -21.04 -19.47 -19.86
C PRO A 35 -20.91 -19.89 -18.39
N GLY A 36 -21.89 -19.48 -17.57
CA GLY A 36 -21.89 -19.74 -16.12
C GLY A 36 -21.46 -18.56 -15.26
N THR A 37 -21.06 -17.43 -15.86
CA THR A 37 -20.84 -16.17 -15.11
C THR A 37 -22.17 -15.68 -14.51
N PRO A 38 -22.26 -15.47 -13.17
CA PRO A 38 -23.48 -14.97 -12.55
C PRO A 38 -23.87 -13.59 -13.08
N GLY A 39 -25.12 -13.43 -13.54
CA GLY A 39 -25.63 -12.18 -14.10
C GLY A 39 -25.80 -11.05 -13.09
N THR A 40 -25.63 -11.33 -11.79
CA THR A 40 -25.70 -10.36 -10.71
C THR A 40 -24.49 -10.52 -9.80
N PHE A 41 -23.87 -9.41 -9.44
CA PHE A 41 -22.80 -9.37 -8.47
C PHE A 41 -23.17 -8.46 -7.32
N ASN A 42 -22.99 -8.97 -6.10
CA ASN A 42 -23.18 -8.23 -4.86
C ASN A 42 -21.92 -8.42 -4.00
N PHE A 43 -21.30 -7.30 -3.62
CA PHE A 43 -20.17 -7.30 -2.71
C PHE A 43 -20.38 -6.23 -1.64
N ALA A 44 -20.23 -6.63 -0.38
CA ALA A 44 -20.18 -5.73 0.75
C ALA A 44 -19.05 -6.19 1.65
N GLY A 45 -17.99 -5.38 1.75
CA GLY A 45 -16.80 -5.66 2.54
C GLY A 45 -16.37 -4.43 3.32
N SER A 46 -15.79 -4.66 4.48
CA SER A 46 -15.06 -3.62 5.20
C SER A 46 -13.78 -4.18 5.79
N GLY A 47 -12.75 -3.34 5.86
CA GLY A 47 -11.43 -3.73 6.33
C GLY A 47 -10.72 -2.56 6.98
N LEU A 48 -9.82 -2.87 7.92
CA LEU A 48 -8.81 -1.94 8.36
C LEU A 48 -7.59 -2.13 7.48
N ASP A 49 -7.05 -1.00 7.03
CA ASP A 49 -5.81 -0.95 6.30
C ASP A 49 -4.72 -0.38 7.21
N ARG A 50 -3.56 -1.03 7.21
CA ARG A 50 -2.44 -0.64 8.05
C ARG A 50 -1.14 -0.84 7.28
N GLU A 51 -0.41 0.25 7.16
CA GLU A 51 0.78 0.30 6.31
C GLU A 51 1.94 0.90 7.12
N PRO A 52 2.63 0.10 7.96
CA PRO A 52 3.85 0.56 8.59
C PRO A 52 5.00 0.60 7.57
N ALA A 53 5.73 1.71 7.59
CA ALA A 53 6.93 1.89 6.80
C ALA A 53 8.09 2.40 7.65
N GLY A 54 9.29 2.10 7.20
CA GLY A 54 10.52 2.59 7.81
C GLY A 54 11.54 2.98 6.76
N PHE A 55 12.37 3.98 7.06
CA PHE A 55 13.43 4.40 6.17
C PHE A 55 14.72 4.73 6.90
N ALA A 56 15.83 4.58 6.19
CA ALA A 56 17.15 5.04 6.60
C ALA A 56 17.88 5.66 5.40
N GLN A 57 18.53 6.80 5.62
CA GLN A 57 19.27 7.57 4.63
C GLN A 57 20.59 8.06 5.23
N ASP A 58 21.62 8.07 4.40
CA ASP A 58 22.92 8.67 4.70
C ASP A 58 23.30 9.68 3.62
N LEU A 59 23.80 10.83 4.05
CA LEU A 59 24.39 11.85 3.19
C LEU A 59 25.88 11.93 3.47
N LEU A 60 26.68 11.52 2.48
CA LEU A 60 28.14 11.50 2.54
C LEU A 60 28.75 12.69 1.78
N ARG A 61 29.60 13.46 2.46
CA ARG A 61 30.37 14.59 1.89
C ARG A 61 31.85 14.22 1.78
N LEU A 62 32.35 14.07 0.55
CA LEU A 62 33.75 13.72 0.24
C LEU A 62 34.40 14.84 -0.58
N GLY A 63 35.00 15.81 0.10
CA GLY A 63 35.63 16.96 -0.54
C GLY A 63 34.61 17.79 -1.32
N GLN A 64 34.70 17.79 -2.64
CA GLN A 64 33.79 18.48 -3.57
C GLN A 64 32.54 17.66 -3.90
N TRP A 65 32.49 16.38 -3.51
CA TRP A 65 31.41 15.45 -3.86
C TRP A 65 30.42 15.30 -2.70
N THR A 66 29.13 15.25 -3.05
CA THR A 66 28.05 14.91 -2.12
C THR A 66 27.28 13.72 -2.69
N VAL A 67 27.18 12.64 -1.93
CA VAL A 67 26.50 11.40 -2.29
C VAL A 67 25.39 11.15 -1.29
N SER A 68 24.18 10.85 -1.76
CA SER A 68 23.04 10.49 -0.91
C SER A 68 22.57 9.09 -1.29
N ALA A 69 22.40 8.24 -0.28
CA ALA A 69 21.87 6.90 -0.44
C ALA A 69 20.88 6.58 0.68
N GLY A 70 19.84 5.83 0.38
CA GLY A 70 18.84 5.44 1.37
C GLY A 70 18.02 4.24 0.93
N VAL A 71 17.39 3.61 1.91
CA VAL A 71 16.47 2.48 1.75
C VAL A 71 15.18 2.77 2.48
N ARG A 72 14.05 2.32 1.90
CA ARG A 72 12.74 2.33 2.53
C ARG A 72 12.14 0.93 2.48
N TRP A 73 11.42 0.57 3.53
CA TRP A 73 10.73 -0.69 3.67
C TRP A 73 9.26 -0.40 3.99
N ASP A 74 8.36 -0.92 3.15
CA ASP A 74 6.91 -0.75 3.30
C ASP A 74 6.26 -2.13 3.49
N CYS A 75 5.51 -2.31 4.58
CA CYS A 75 4.82 -3.56 4.91
C CYS A 75 3.30 -3.41 4.73
N TYR A 76 2.78 -3.74 3.55
CA TYR A 76 1.35 -3.63 3.25
C TYR A 76 0.54 -4.82 3.78
N HIS A 77 -0.47 -4.56 4.61
CA HIS A 77 -1.43 -5.57 5.09
C HIS A 77 -2.87 -5.19 4.71
N LEU A 78 -3.32 -5.58 3.52
CA LEU A 78 -4.72 -5.45 3.11
C LEU A 78 -5.56 -6.62 3.65
N LEU A 79 -6.26 -6.40 4.76
CA LEU A 79 -7.22 -7.36 5.33
C LEU A 79 -8.64 -7.04 4.85
N VAL A 80 -9.06 -7.64 3.73
CA VAL A 80 -10.46 -7.54 3.26
C VAL A 80 -11.31 -8.58 3.98
N SER A 81 -12.23 -8.14 4.85
CA SER A 81 -13.25 -9.02 5.43
C SER A 81 -14.32 -9.32 4.40
N LYS A 82 -14.24 -10.50 3.78
CA LYS A 82 -15.18 -10.96 2.76
C LYS A 82 -16.44 -11.52 3.45
N ARG A 83 -17.57 -10.80 3.36
CA ARG A 83 -18.92 -11.39 3.53
C ARG A 83 -19.66 -11.29 2.19
N ALA A 84 -19.57 -12.35 1.39
CA ALA A 84 -20.49 -12.56 0.29
C ALA A 84 -21.67 -13.41 0.80
N ARG A 85 -22.90 -12.96 0.59
CA ARG A 85 -24.13 -13.73 0.83
C ARG A 85 -24.88 -13.83 -0.48
#